data_AF-A0A8J2Z892-F1
#
_entry.id   AF-A0A8J2Z892-F1
#
_cell.length_a   1.000
_cell.length_b   1.000
_cell.length_c   1.000
_cell.angle_alpha   90.00
_cell.angle_beta   90.00
_cell.angle_gamma   90.00
#
_symmetry.space_group_name_H-M   'P 1'
#
loop_
_entity.id
_entity.type
_entity.pdbx_description
1 polymer ?
#
loop_
_entity_poly.entity_id
_entity_poly.type
_entity_poly.pdbx_seq_one_letter_code
_entity_poly.pdbx_strand_id
1 'polypeptide(L)'
;MRASRAGGCIGEAAREVARLLHPHFVKEEAFALPPLGLLAPAARGEALPPAAEAAVRMAERLQAELPKMLAEHGRIVAALVTLAAAARAEGRADPVRFAEALKQHARIEEEVLYPPAILLGEQLRPGQRTAARTPA
;
A
#
# COMPACT_ATOMS: atom_id res chain seq x y z
N MET A 1 -14.09 10.99 3.17
CA MET A 1 -15.14 10.67 2.17
C MET A 1 -16.45 11.36 2.58
N ARG A 2 -17.29 11.83 1.65
CA ARG A 2 -18.57 12.50 1.98
C ARG A 2 -19.51 11.63 2.85
N ALA A 3 -19.50 10.31 2.70
CA ALA A 3 -20.36 9.44 3.51
C ALA A 3 -19.96 9.33 4.98
N SER A 4 -18.74 9.72 5.39
CA SER A 4 -18.39 9.83 6.81
C SER A 4 -19.09 10.99 7.53
N ARG A 5 -19.74 11.88 6.76
CA ARG A 5 -20.59 12.97 7.25
C ARG A 5 -22.07 12.64 7.17
N ALA A 6 -22.44 11.46 6.63
CA ALA A 6 -23.81 10.97 6.72
C ALA A 6 -24.09 10.53 8.17
N GLY A 7 -25.34 10.68 8.62
CA GLY A 7 -25.82 9.99 9.82
C GLY A 7 -26.14 8.52 9.52
N GLY A 8 -26.53 7.77 10.55
CA GLY A 8 -26.96 6.38 10.39
C GLY A 8 -25.84 5.40 10.09
N CYS A 9 -26.23 4.19 9.66
CA CYS A 9 -25.34 3.03 9.52
C CYS A 9 -24.20 3.26 8.51
N ILE A 10 -24.47 3.96 7.40
CA ILE A 10 -23.42 4.33 6.42
C ILE A 10 -22.38 5.24 7.07
N GLY A 11 -22.81 6.22 7.86
CA GLY A 11 -21.94 7.17 8.54
C GLY A 11 -21.00 6.49 9.54
N GLU A 12 -21.55 5.59 10.34
CA GLU A 12 -20.79 4.77 11.30
C GLU A 12 -19.75 3.90 10.60
N ALA A 13 -20.17 3.14 9.57
CA ALA A 13 -19.27 2.29 8.81
C ALA A 13 -18.16 3.10 8.11
N ALA A 14 -18.49 4.27 7.54
CA ALA A 14 -17.52 5.13 6.88
C ALA A 14 -16.50 5.74 7.85
N ARG A 15 -16.90 6.05 9.10
CA ARG A 15 -15.99 6.50 10.16
C ARG A 15 -15.05 5.40 10.60
N GLU A 16 -15.53 4.16 10.71
CA GLU A 16 -14.67 3.03 11.06
C GLU A 16 -13.63 2.74 9.97
N VAL A 17 -14.03 2.77 8.70
CA VAL A 17 -13.08 2.71 7.58
C VAL A 17 -12.02 3.80 7.71
N ALA A 18 -12.40 5.05 7.94
CA ALA A 18 -11.45 6.16 8.06
C ALA A 18 -10.47 5.99 9.25
N ARG A 19 -10.97 5.49 10.39
CA ARG A 19 -10.16 5.23 11.59
C ARG A 19 -9.09 4.18 11.36
N LEU A 20 -9.41 3.13 10.59
CA LEU A 20 -8.47 2.07 10.24
C LEU A 20 -7.51 2.49 9.13
N LEU A 21 -8.01 3.21 8.12
CA LEU A 21 -7.28 3.53 6.90
C LEU A 21 -6.19 4.59 7.13
N HIS A 22 -6.48 5.64 7.90
CA HIS A 22 -5.53 6.74 8.08
C HIS A 22 -4.15 6.31 8.64
N PRO A 23 -4.05 5.58 9.76
CA PRO A 23 -2.76 5.12 10.26
C PRO A 23 -2.06 4.12 9.34
N HIS A 24 -2.80 3.43 8.47
CA HIS A 24 -2.22 2.54 7.47
C HIS A 24 -1.53 3.35 6.36
N PHE A 25 -2.22 4.34 5.79
CA PHE A 25 -1.66 5.22 4.76
C PHE A 25 -0.41 5.97 5.22
N VAL A 26 -0.38 6.40 6.49
CA VAL A 26 0.83 7.03 7.06
C VAL A 26 2.06 6.12 6.95
N LYS A 27 1.90 4.80 7.08
CA LYS A 27 3.02 3.85 6.94
C LYS A 27 3.42 3.67 5.49
N GLU A 28 2.43 3.62 4.60
CA GLU A 28 2.67 3.51 3.17
C GLU A 28 3.47 4.69 2.64
N GLU A 29 3.06 5.91 3.01
CA GLU A 29 3.76 7.15 2.70
C GLU A 29 5.14 7.23 3.38
N ALA A 30 5.28 6.66 4.58
CA ALA A 30 6.54 6.72 5.32
C ALA A 30 7.60 5.75 4.78
N PHE A 31 7.22 4.55 4.32
CA PHE A 31 8.20 3.53 3.94
C PHE A 31 7.78 2.54 2.85
N ALA A 32 6.49 2.31 2.58
CA ALA A 32 6.11 1.26 1.62
C ALA A 32 6.24 1.73 0.17
N LEU A 33 5.71 2.91 -0.14
CA LEU A 33 5.62 3.44 -1.49
C LEU A 33 6.83 4.28 -1.94
N PRO A 34 7.48 5.10 -1.07
CA PRO A 34 8.60 5.93 -1.51
C PRO A 34 9.74 5.20 -2.23
N PRO A 35 10.14 3.96 -1.84
CA PRO A 35 11.20 3.23 -2.54
C PRO A 35 10.90 3.02 -4.03
N LEU A 36 9.62 2.90 -4.41
CA LEU A 36 9.20 2.64 -5.80
C LEU A 36 9.63 3.75 -6.77
N GLY A 37 9.89 4.96 -6.27
CA GLY A 37 10.42 6.06 -7.07
C GLY A 37 11.79 5.77 -7.71
N LEU A 38 12.53 4.78 -7.19
CA LEU A 38 13.83 4.36 -7.74
C LEU A 38 13.73 3.20 -8.73
N LEU A 39 12.55 2.59 -8.94
CA LEU A 39 12.41 1.46 -9.86
C LEU A 39 12.81 1.82 -11.29
N ALA A 40 12.37 2.98 -11.78
CA ALA A 40 12.66 3.42 -13.14
C ALA A 40 14.16 3.66 -13.39
N PRO A 41 14.89 4.45 -12.59
CA PRO A 41 16.34 4.60 -12.77
C PRO A 41 17.10 3.28 -12.53
N ALA A 42 16.68 2.45 -11.57
CA ALA A 42 17.30 1.14 -11.33
C ALA A 42 17.15 0.21 -12.54
N ALA A 43 15.94 0.14 -13.14
CA ALA A 43 15.69 -0.68 -14.32
C ALA A 43 16.50 -0.24 -15.55
N ARG A 44 16.83 1.06 -15.65
CA ARG A 44 17.68 1.61 -16.71
C ARG A 44 19.19 1.48 -16.43
N GLY A 45 19.58 1.00 -15.25
CA GLY A 45 20.98 0.92 -14.84
C GLY A 45 21.62 2.29 -14.59
N GLU A 46 20.82 3.31 -14.29
CA GLU A 46 21.30 4.65 -13.99
C GLU A 46 22.01 4.69 -12.63
N ALA A 47 22.94 5.64 -12.48
CA ALA A 47 23.53 5.92 -11.19
C ALA A 47 22.43 6.36 -10.22
N LEU A 48 22.30 5.66 -9.10
CA LEU A 48 21.27 5.94 -8.12
C LEU A 48 21.69 7.12 -7.22
N PRO A 49 20.74 7.97 -6.82
CA PRO A 49 21.04 9.09 -5.93
C PRO A 49 21.47 8.59 -4.54
N PRO A 50 22.17 9.42 -3.75
CA PRO A 50 22.51 9.08 -2.36
C PRO A 50 21.32 8.67 -1.49
N ALA A 51 20.11 9.13 -1.83
CA ALA A 51 18.86 8.73 -1.20
C ALA A 51 18.53 7.23 -1.34
N ALA A 52 19.23 6.47 -2.19
CA ALA A 52 19.04 5.04 -2.37
C ALA A 52 19.25 4.23 -1.08
N GLU A 53 20.17 4.63 -0.20
CA GLU A 53 20.35 3.96 1.09
C GLU A 53 19.11 4.08 1.99
N ALA A 54 18.43 5.24 1.95
CA ALA A 54 17.18 5.42 2.68
C ALA A 54 16.08 4.52 2.13
N ALA A 55 16.00 4.38 0.80
CA ALA A 55 15.06 3.48 0.16
C ALA A 55 15.30 2.00 0.52
N VAL A 56 16.57 1.57 0.67
CA VAL A 56 16.90 0.22 1.17
C VAL A 56 16.34 0.02 2.58
N ARG A 57 16.60 0.95 3.51
CA ARG A 57 16.07 0.84 4.89
C ARG A 57 14.54 0.84 4.93
N MET A 58 13.89 1.62 4.08
CA MET A 58 12.44 1.64 3.93
C MET A 58 11.90 0.29 3.42
N ALA A 59 12.55 -0.30 2.42
CA ALA A 59 12.19 -1.61 1.88
C ALA A 59 12.40 -2.75 2.90
N GLU A 60 13.48 -2.70 3.69
CA GLU A 60 13.71 -3.65 4.79
C GLU A 60 12.65 -3.54 5.88
N ARG A 61 12.27 -2.30 6.22
CA ARG A 61 11.18 -2.04 7.14
C ARG A 61 9.85 -2.55 6.58
N LEU A 62 9.56 -2.33 5.30
CA LEU A 62 8.38 -2.88 4.64
C LEU A 62 8.38 -4.41 4.75
N GLN A 63 9.48 -5.08 4.44
CA GLN A 63 9.61 -6.54 4.54
C GLN A 63 9.33 -7.04 5.98
N ALA A 64 9.87 -6.35 6.99
CA ALA A 64 9.66 -6.70 8.39
C ALA A 64 8.23 -6.43 8.89
N GLU A 65 7.60 -5.32 8.45
CA GLU A 65 6.23 -4.96 8.82
C GLU A 65 5.17 -5.61 7.92
N LEU A 66 5.54 -6.32 6.84
CA LEU A 66 4.62 -6.85 5.84
C LEU A 66 3.48 -7.69 6.45
N PRO A 67 3.73 -8.66 7.36
CA PRO A 67 2.63 -9.43 7.97
C PRO A 67 1.61 -8.54 8.70
N LYS A 68 2.07 -7.45 9.32
CA LYS A 68 1.20 -6.48 10.00
C LYS A 68 0.44 -5.61 9.00
N MET A 69 1.07 -5.18 7.92
CA MET A 69 0.41 -4.43 6.83
C MET A 69 -0.71 -5.26 6.21
N LEU A 70 -0.47 -6.55 5.93
CA LEU A 70 -1.50 -7.46 5.41
C LEU A 70 -2.65 -7.68 6.41
N ALA A 71 -2.35 -7.81 7.70
CA ALA A 71 -3.37 -7.89 8.74
C ALA A 71 -4.18 -6.59 8.88
N GLU A 72 -3.59 -5.43 8.57
CA GLU A 72 -4.28 -4.15 8.48
C GLU A 72 -5.22 -4.10 7.28
N HIS A 73 -4.76 -4.50 6.10
CA HIS A 73 -5.60 -4.67 4.92
C HIS A 73 -6.80 -5.58 5.18
N GLY A 74 -6.61 -6.73 5.83
CA GLY A 74 -7.71 -7.63 6.18
C GLY A 74 -8.81 -6.93 7.00
N ARG A 75 -8.42 -6.11 7.99
CA ARG A 75 -9.36 -5.33 8.81
C ARG A 75 -10.03 -4.21 8.02
N ILE A 76 -9.29 -3.50 7.16
CA ILE A 76 -9.82 -2.45 6.30
C ILE A 76 -10.84 -3.05 5.32
N VAL A 77 -10.51 -4.16 4.66
CA VAL A 77 -11.40 -4.89 3.75
C VAL A 77 -12.68 -5.33 4.46
N ALA A 78 -12.58 -5.86 5.68
CA ALA A 78 -13.76 -6.20 6.48
C ALA A 78 -14.65 -4.97 6.75
N ALA A 79 -14.07 -3.84 7.15
CA ALA A 79 -14.81 -2.59 7.35
C ALA A 79 -15.45 -2.07 6.05
N LEU A 80 -14.77 -2.22 4.91
CA LEU A 80 -15.29 -1.87 3.58
C LEU A 80 -16.48 -2.75 3.17
N VAL A 81 -16.46 -4.04 3.50
CA VAL A 81 -17.60 -4.95 3.29
C VAL A 81 -18.81 -4.47 4.10
N THR A 82 -18.62 -4.09 5.36
CA THR A 82 -19.68 -3.53 6.21
C THR A 82 -20.24 -2.22 5.63
N LEU A 83 -19.37 -1.31 5.18
CA LEU A 83 -19.78 -0.07 4.53
C LEU A 83 -20.61 -0.34 3.27
N ALA A 84 -20.16 -1.26 2.42
CA ALA A 84 -20.87 -1.62 1.20
C ALA A 84 -22.24 -2.26 1.51
N ALA A 85 -22.33 -3.08 2.56
CA ALA A 85 -23.59 -3.68 2.99
C ALA A 85 -24.60 -2.61 3.47
N ALA A 86 -24.17 -1.70 4.35
CA ALA A 86 -25.02 -0.59 4.81
C ALA A 86 -25.48 0.29 3.64
N ALA A 87 -24.57 0.60 2.72
CA ALA A 87 -24.89 1.40 1.55
C ALA A 87 -25.86 0.72 0.58
N ARG A 88 -25.74 -0.61 0.39
CA ARG A 88 -26.69 -1.40 -0.41
C ARG A 88 -28.09 -1.41 0.23
N ALA A 89 -28.17 -1.57 1.55
CA ALA A 89 -29.44 -1.57 2.28
C ALA A 89 -30.21 -0.24 2.12
N GLU A 90 -29.50 0.88 1.99
CA GLU A 90 -30.09 2.21 1.80
C GLU A 90 -30.12 2.66 0.31
N GLY A 91 -29.78 1.77 -0.64
CA GLY A 91 -29.79 2.09 -2.07
C GLY A 91 -28.77 3.15 -2.51
N ARG A 92 -27.68 3.34 -1.75
CA ARG A 92 -26.64 4.35 -2.00
C ARG A 92 -25.49 3.73 -2.78
N ALA A 93 -25.40 4.02 -4.08
CA ALA A 93 -24.38 3.42 -4.95
C ALA A 93 -22.96 3.96 -4.71
N ASP A 94 -22.80 5.22 -4.30
CA ASP A 94 -21.48 5.87 -4.17
C ASP A 94 -20.57 5.19 -3.12
N PRO A 95 -21.01 4.91 -1.88
CA PRO A 95 -20.16 4.24 -0.91
C PRO A 95 -19.85 2.78 -1.28
N VAL A 96 -20.75 2.12 -2.02
CA VAL A 96 -20.49 0.78 -2.57
C VAL A 96 -19.33 0.83 -3.56
N ARG A 97 -19.37 1.74 -4.54
CA ARG A 97 -18.28 1.90 -5.50
C ARG A 97 -16.96 2.27 -4.83
N PHE A 98 -17.01 3.16 -3.84
CA PHE A 98 -15.83 3.49 -3.04
C PHE A 98 -15.23 2.26 -2.36
N ALA A 99 -16.06 1.45 -1.70
CA ALA A 99 -15.60 0.27 -0.99
C ALA A 99 -14.95 -0.76 -1.92
N GLU A 100 -15.56 -1.02 -3.08
CA GLU A 100 -14.97 -1.96 -4.06
C GLU A 100 -13.67 -1.41 -4.66
N ALA A 101 -13.59 -0.10 -4.95
CA ALA A 101 -12.36 0.52 -5.43
C ALA A 101 -11.22 0.42 -4.40
N LEU A 102 -11.52 0.65 -3.12
CA LEU A 102 -10.49 0.58 -2.08
C LEU A 102 -10.06 -0.86 -1.75
N LYS A 103 -10.95 -1.85 -1.91
CA LYS A 103 -10.57 -3.27 -1.88
C LYS A 103 -9.63 -3.63 -3.02
N GLN A 104 -9.86 -3.08 -4.22
CA GLN A 104 -8.97 -3.30 -5.37
C GLN A 104 -7.61 -2.63 -5.17
N HIS A 105 -7.59 -1.44 -4.57
CA HIS A 105 -6.35 -0.74 -4.20
C HIS A 105 -5.46 -1.58 -3.29
N ALA A 106 -6.00 -2.15 -2.21
CA ALA A 106 -5.26 -3.04 -1.32
C ALA A 106 -4.64 -4.24 -2.06
N ARG A 107 -5.36 -4.83 -3.03
CA ARG A 107 -4.80 -5.92 -3.85
C ARG A 107 -3.66 -5.47 -4.74
N ILE A 108 -3.76 -4.30 -5.35
CA ILE A 108 -2.68 -3.73 -6.16
C ILE A 108 -1.44 -3.52 -5.29
N GLU A 109 -1.62 -3.06 -4.06
CA GLU A 109 -0.52 -2.91 -3.12
C GLU A 109 0.14 -4.24 -2.79
N GLU A 110 -0.65 -5.23 -2.39
CA GLU A 110 -0.16 -6.57 -2.01
C GLU A 110 0.52 -7.31 -3.17
N GLU A 111 -0.05 -7.25 -4.37
CA GLU A 111 0.37 -8.07 -5.51
C GLU A 111 1.34 -7.35 -6.45
N VAL A 112 1.32 -6.01 -6.48
CA VAL A 112 2.03 -5.23 -7.49
C VAL A 112 2.95 -4.17 -6.91
N LEU A 113 2.65 -3.52 -5.78
CA LEU A 113 3.46 -2.40 -5.28
C LEU A 113 4.44 -2.82 -4.17
N TYR A 114 4.00 -3.54 -3.15
CA TYR A 114 4.89 -3.97 -2.07
C TYR A 114 5.98 -4.95 -2.55
N PRO A 115 5.69 -5.94 -3.42
CA PRO A 115 6.72 -6.86 -3.88
C PRO A 115 7.92 -6.17 -4.57
N PRO A 116 7.75 -5.27 -5.56
CA PRO A 116 8.89 -4.60 -6.17
C PRO A 116 9.60 -3.61 -5.23
N ALA A 117 8.91 -3.01 -4.25
CA ALA A 117 9.58 -2.20 -3.22
C ALA A 117 10.58 -3.05 -2.41
N ILE A 118 10.16 -4.25 -2.01
CA ILE A 118 11.02 -5.21 -1.28
C ILE A 118 12.17 -5.70 -2.17
N LEU A 119 11.88 -6.12 -3.40
CA LEU A 119 12.89 -6.61 -4.35
C LEU A 119 13.94 -5.54 -4.67
N LEU A 120 13.52 -4.28 -4.79
CA LEU A 120 14.46 -3.17 -4.99
C LEU A 120 15.41 -3.05 -3.79
N GLY A 121 14.90 -3.13 -2.55
CA GLY A 121 15.75 -3.14 -1.36
C GLY A 121 16.77 -4.27 -1.37
N GLU A 122 16.37 -5.47 -1.78
CA GLU A 122 17.26 -6.62 -1.96
C GLU A 122 18.35 -6.38 -2.99
N GLN A 123 18.00 -5.84 -4.16
CA GLN A 123 18.96 -5.58 -5.24
C GLN A 123 19.99 -4.49 -4.90
N LEU A 124 19.59 -3.50 -4.09
CA LEU A 124 20.45 -2.37 -3.74
C LEU A 124 21.33 -2.61 -2.51
N ARG A 125 21.15 -3.73 -1.79
CA ARG A 125 21.95 -4.07 -0.61
C ARG A 125 23.44 -4.26 -0.96
N PRO A 126 24.37 -3.56 -0.28
CA PRO A 126 25.81 -3.79 -0.44
C PRO A 126 26.18 -5.23 -0.10
N GLY A 127 27.01 -5.87 -0.94
CA GLY A 127 27.47 -7.24 -0.71
C GLY A 127 26.64 -8.36 -1.38
N GLN A 128 25.49 -8.06 -1.98
CA GLN A 128 24.72 -8.99 -2.83
C GLN A 128 24.90 -8.76 -4.34
N ARG A 129 25.92 -7.99 -4.76
CA ARG A 129 26.37 -7.98 -6.16
C ARG A 129 27.11 -9.29 -6.49
N THR A 130 26.40 -10.40 -6.49
CA THR A 130 26.85 -11.62 -7.15
C THR A 130 26.72 -11.44 -8.66
N ALA A 131 27.87 -11.23 -9.30
CA ALA A 131 28.21 -11.75 -10.62
C ALA A 131 27.06 -11.91 -11.64
N ALA A 132 26.64 -10.83 -12.31
CA ALA A 132 26.15 -10.90 -13.69
C ALA A 132 25.85 -9.51 -14.23
N ARG A 133 26.77 -9.00 -15.06
CA ARG A 133 26.50 -8.36 -16.35
C ARG A 133 27.84 -7.91 -16.93
N THR A 134 28.59 -8.87 -17.45
CA THR A 134 29.56 -8.57 -18.50
C THR A 134 28.73 -8.28 -19.76
N PRO A 135 28.81 -7.08 -20.36
CA PRO A 135 28.19 -6.84 -21.65
C PRO A 135 28.91 -7.71 -22.69
N ALA A 136 28.13 -8.37 -23.55
CA ALA A 136 28.61 -8.95 -24.80
C ALA A 136 28.96 -7.84 -25.79
#